data_AF-A0A8T4TCU5-F1
#
_entry.id   AF-A0A8T4TCU5-F1
#
_cell.length_a   1.000
_cell.length_b   1.000
_cell.length_c   1.000
_cell.angle_alpha   90.00
_cell.angle_beta   90.00
_cell.angle_gamma   90.00
#
_symmetry.space_group_name_H-M   'P 1'
#
loop_
_entity.id
_entity.type
_entity.pdbx_description
1 polymer ?
#
loop_
_entity_poly.entity_id
_entity_poly.type
_entity_poly.pdbx_seq_one_letter_code
_entity_poly.pdbx_strand_id
1 'polypeptide(L)' 'MEMFIAKPKKWGNSIGITIPNDIVKKAKLKKNQPVEIIVVTRSNNLSHLFGTLDLKKPTQKLLDEIDKELYDDD' A
#
# COMPACT_ATOMS: atom_id res chain seq x y z
N MET A 1 -2.48 11.32 -7.50
CA MET A 1 -2.42 9.87 -7.72
C MET A 1 -3.73 9.30 -7.19
N GLU A 2 -4.57 8.71 -8.04
CA GLU A 2 -5.88 8.17 -7.66
C GLU A 2 -5.76 6.66 -7.42
N MET A 3 -6.24 6.17 -6.28
CA MET A 3 -6.21 4.77 -5.91
C MET A 3 -7.63 4.24 -5.76
N PHE A 4 -7.90 3.05 -6.32
CA PHE A 4 -9.18 2.38 -6.17
C PHE A 4 -8.99 0.88 -5.98
N ILE A 5 -9.98 0.26 -5.33
CA ILE A 5 -9.99 -1.19 -5.11
C ILE A 5 -10.86 -1.80 -6.18
N ALA A 6 -10.32 -2.78 -6.90
CA ALA A 6 -11.09 -3.56 -7.87
C ALA A 6 -10.85 -5.04 -7.67
N LYS A 7 -11.89 -5.83 -7.96
CA LYS A 7 -11.79 -7.28 -8.02
C LYS A 7 -11.36 -7.68 -9.43
N PRO A 8 -10.19 -8.34 -9.59
CA PRO A 8 -9.78 -8.83 -10.89
C PRO A 8 -10.73 -9.93 -11.40
N LYS A 9 -10.91 -10.02 -12.71
CA LYS A 9 -11.74 -11.03 -13.38
C LYS A 9 -10.96 -11.71 -14.49
N LYS A 10 -11.28 -12.97 -14.77
CA LYS A 10 -10.74 -13.69 -15.92
C LYS A 10 -11.24 -13.07 -17.23
N TRP A 11 -10.32 -12.81 -18.14
CA TRP A 11 -10.60 -12.36 -19.49
C TRP A 11 -9.77 -13.19 -20.47
N GLY A 12 -10.39 -14.19 -21.09
CA GLY A 12 -9.66 -15.15 -21.93
C GLY A 12 -8.56 -15.87 -21.15
N ASN A 13 -7.32 -15.76 -21.63
CA ASN A 13 -6.12 -16.30 -20.98
C ASN A 13 -5.40 -15.28 -20.07
N SER A 14 -6.12 -14.27 -19.58
CA SER A 14 -5.54 -13.20 -18.77
C SER A 14 -6.47 -12.78 -17.63
N ILE A 15 -5.96 -11.92 -16.74
CA ILE A 15 -6.71 -11.29 -15.66
C ILE A 15 -6.85 -9.81 -15.99
N GLY A 16 -8.08 -9.30 -15.97
CA GLY A 16 -8.40 -7.89 -16.18
C GLY A 16 -8.99 -7.25 -14.93
N ILE A 17 -8.83 -5.93 -14.82
CA ILE A 17 -9.50 -5.09 -13.82
C ILE A 17 -10.38 -4.07 -14.53
N THR A 18 -11.53 -3.73 -13.94
CA THR A 18 -12.40 -2.67 -14.46
C THR A 18 -12.03 -1.36 -13.78
N ILE A 19 -11.67 -0.35 -14.56
CA ILE A 19 -11.39 0.99 -14.07
C ILE A 19 -12.70 1.80 -14.10
N PRO A 20 -13.15 2.36 -12.97
CA PRO A 20 -14.29 3.25 -12.91
C PRO A 20 -14.18 4.44 -13.90
N ASN A 21 -15.29 4.82 -14.53
CA ASN A 21 -15.30 5.80 -15.62
C ASN A 21 -14.94 7.23 -15.15
N ASP A 22 -15.21 7.55 -13.90
CA ASP A 22 -14.80 8.79 -13.24
C ASP A 22 -13.27 8.90 -13.16
N ILE A 23 -12.58 7.82 -12.80
CA ILE A 23 -11.12 7.75 -12.77
C ILE A 23 -10.55 7.85 -14.19
N VAL A 24 -11.16 7.15 -15.16
CA VAL A 24 -10.77 7.23 -16.58
C VAL A 24 -10.82 8.67 -17.09
N LYS A 25 -11.91 9.40 -16.79
CA LYS A 25 -12.08 10.80 -17.20
C LYS A 25 -11.08 11.72 -16.52
N LYS A 26 -10.92 11.62 -15.19
CA LYS A 26 -9.97 12.44 -14.41
C LYS A 26 -8.52 12.24 -14.86
N ALA A 27 -8.11 10.98 -15.03
CA ALA A 27 -6.77 10.62 -15.47
C ALA A 27 -6.57 10.74 -17.00
N LYS A 28 -7.62 11.13 -17.74
CA LYS A 28 -7.63 11.27 -19.21
C LYS A 28 -7.10 10.02 -19.93
N LEU A 29 -7.42 8.85 -19.40
CA LEU A 29 -7.00 7.56 -19.96
C LEU A 29 -7.71 7.32 -21.30
N LYS A 30 -6.92 7.04 -22.34
CA LYS A 30 -7.44 6.69 -23.68
C LYS A 30 -7.39 5.19 -23.91
N LYS A 31 -8.28 4.69 -24.76
CA LYS A 31 -8.19 3.31 -25.26
C LYS A 31 -6.84 3.12 -25.96
N ASN A 32 -6.25 1.93 -25.77
CA ASN A 32 -4.97 1.52 -26.38
C ASN A 32 -3.74 2.35 -25.96
N GLN A 33 -3.86 3.15 -24.92
CA GLN A 33 -2.71 3.84 -24.34
C GLN A 33 -1.96 2.88 -23.40
N PRO A 34 -0.64 2.72 -23.56
CA PRO A 34 0.19 2.02 -22.57
C PRO A 34 0.13 2.75 -21.23
N VAL A 35 -0.01 2.00 -20.14
CA VAL A 35 -0.05 2.53 -18.78
C VAL A 35 0.78 1.66 -17.85
N GLU A 36 1.44 2.29 -16.89
CA GLU A 36 2.08 1.60 -15.78
C GLU A 36 1.07 1.38 -14.66
N ILE A 37 1.05 0.16 -14.10
CA ILE A 37 0.10 -0.24 -13.07
C ILE A 37 0.89 -0.72 -11.85
N ILE A 38 0.65 -0.09 -10.70
CA ILE A 38 1.15 -0.56 -9.42
C ILE A 38 0.09 -1.46 -8.79
N VAL A 39 0.41 -2.74 -8.59
CA VAL A 39 -0.50 -3.73 -8.00
C VAL A 39 -0.18 -3.89 -6.52
N VAL A 40 -1.16 -3.57 -5.67
CA VAL A 40 -1.06 -3.76 -4.22
C VAL A 40 -2.15 -4.73 -3.79
N THR A 41 -1.75 -5.89 -3.27
CA THR A 41 -2.70 -6.81 -2.65
C THR A 41 -2.96 -6.36 -1.22
N ARG A 42 -4.22 -6.39 -0.79
CA ARG A 42 -4.55 -6.26 0.64
C ARG A 42 -4.05 -7.51 1.34
N SER A 43 -2.83 -7.46 1.83
CA SER A 43 -2.35 -8.46 2.77
C SER A 43 -2.94 -8.08 4.14
N ASN A 44 -3.71 -8.99 4.75
CA ASN A 44 -3.97 -8.91 6.20
C ASN A 44 -2.70 -9.29 7.00
N ASN A 45 -1.53 -8.96 6.48
CA ASN A 45 -0.25 -9.42 6.99
C ASN A 45 0.33 -8.42 7.97
N LEU A 46 -0.39 -8.16 9.07
CA LEU A 46 0.27 -7.80 10.33
C LEU A 46 1.38 -8.82 10.64
N SER A 47 1.17 -10.09 10.28
CA SER A 47 2.13 -11.20 10.42
C SER A 47 3.46 -11.01 9.67
N HIS A 48 3.51 -10.33 8.53
CA HIS A 48 4.78 -10.09 7.83
C HIS A 48 5.57 -8.92 8.43
N LEU A 49 4.88 -7.93 9.02
CA LEU A 49 5.52 -6.81 9.71
C LEU A 49 6.23 -7.27 11.01
N PHE A 50 5.67 -8.24 11.73
CA PHE A 50 6.29 -8.82 12.93
C PHE A 50 7.56 -9.65 12.68
N GLY A 51 7.83 -10.10 11.45
CA GLY A 51 8.98 -10.95 11.12
C GLY A 51 10.09 -10.28 10.31
N THR A 52 9.85 -9.09 9.75
CA THR A 52 10.86 -8.30 9.01
C THR A 52 11.38 -7.09 9.77
N LEU A 53 10.79 -6.76 10.92
CA LEU A 53 11.43 -5.95 11.94
C LEU A 53 12.49 -6.80 12.63
N ASP A 54 13.63 -6.92 11.95
CA ASP A 54 14.88 -7.31 12.57
C ASP A 54 15.23 -6.19 13.58
N LEU A 55 14.66 -6.30 14.77
CA LEU A 55 14.78 -5.39 15.91
C LEU A 55 16.23 -5.35 16.37
N LYS A 56 17.11 -4.71 15.59
CA LYS A 56 18.50 -4.43 15.98
C LYS A 56 18.59 -3.48 17.17
N LYS A 57 17.46 -2.92 17.63
CA LYS A 57 17.32 -2.32 18.94
C LYS A 57 16.29 -3.12 19.74
N PRO A 58 16.64 -3.62 20.95
CA PRO A 58 15.66 -4.24 21.82
C PRO A 58 14.51 -3.25 22.07
N THR A 59 13.27 -3.72 22.04
CA THR A 59 12.03 -2.95 22.18
C THR A 59 12.07 -1.97 23.36
N GLN A 60 12.79 -2.32 24.42
CA GLN A 60 13.05 -1.46 25.57
C GLN A 60 13.71 -0.12 25.19
N LYS A 61 14.71 -0.10 24.30
CA LYS A 61 15.37 1.14 23.87
C LYS A 61 14.45 2.08 23.10
N LEU A 62 13.48 1.54 22.37
CA LEU A 62 12.51 2.35 21.63
C LEU A 62 11.50 2.99 22.59
N LEU A 63 11.07 2.26 23.61
CA LEU A 63 10.22 2.80 24.68
C LEU A 63 10.95 3.86 25.50
N ASP A 64 12.22 3.60 25.86
CA ASP A 64 13.04 4.56 26.60
C ASP A 64 13.34 5.84 25.79
N GLU A 65 13.51 5.73 24.46
CA GLU A 65 13.66 6.89 23.55
C GLU A 65 12.38 7.73 23.49
N ILE A 66 11.20 7.09 23.41
CA ILE A 66 9.89 7.76 23.37
C ILE A 66 9.59 8.46 24.69
N ASP A 67 9.81 7.78 25.82
CA ASP A 67 9.58 8.38 27.14
C ASP A 67 10.49 9.59 27.34
N LYS A 68 11.75 9.52 26.91
CA LYS A 68 12.67 10.65 27.03
C LYS A 68 12.25 11.86 26.18
N GLU A 69 11.76 11.64 24.96
CA GLU A 69 11.25 12.70 24.08
C GLU A 69 9.97 13.37 24.63
N LEU A 70 9.18 12.66 25.43
CA LEU A 70 7.93 13.14 26.03
C LEU A 70 8.11 13.93 27.33
N TYR A 71 9.25 13.81 28.01
CA TYR A 71 9.51 14.46 29.31
C TYR A 71 10.63 15.51 29.27
N ASP A 72 11.30 15.73 28.13
CA ASP A 72 12.38 16.74 27.97
C ASP A 72 11.88 18.11 27.43
N ASP A 73 10.56 18.34 27.40
CA ASP A 73 9.93 19.61 26.93
C ASP A 73 9.36 20.50 28.07
N ASP A 74 9.88 20.36 29.31
CA ASP A 74 9.65 21.27 30.46
C ASP A 74 10.96 21.80 31.09
#